data_AF-A0A7S2R7J5-F1
#
_entry.id   AF-A0A7S2R7J5-F1
#
_cell.length_a   1.000
_cell.length_b   1.000
_cell.length_c   1.000
_cell.angle_alpha   90.00
_cell.angle_beta   90.00
_cell.angle_gamma   90.00
#
_symmetry.space_group_name_H-M   'P 1'
#
loop_
_entity.id
_entity.type
_entity.pdbx_description
1 polymer ?
#
loop_
_entity_poly.entity_id
_entity_poly.type
_entity_poly.pdbx_seq_one_letter_code
_entity_poly.pdbx_strand_id
1 'polypeptide(L)'
;ETMVSVKRLLAPIAIPSSTNEISVMSYNVLLPNSVDGWWNYKMYLPPLESRGNDDDVSGWAYRSNLLRERIGLVDADVVCIQEVSPESFESDFAFMREDLGYDGVELFRKGRFRPATFWKTSRCDLVTPPVHKDRTLLTAFQLKKIETISTSECDDKTWYVLNCHLQAGAQAGRRLRQINEGITAVVKLGRKLKEKNPTDPRLVVCGDFNGSSECAAVRYLEDGSINTDFIEYGGSVTSKEKKIPLDNTMIDVASLPELGRPAPPTLVVPELISLMVNKDTKAFESPRLSTDLVARFRRIYNQFASSVSEDGTKTMTCADVEKWLIIINDFVGRGTEFRNAAKEMGWRDPAEDQN
;
A
#
# COMPACT_ATOMS: atom_id res chain seq x y z
N GLU A 1 -31.01 9.95 11.93
CA GLU A 1 -29.54 9.92 11.77
C GLU A 1 -29.02 8.60 12.33
N THR A 2 -28.56 7.70 11.47
CA THR A 2 -27.84 6.49 11.90
C THR A 2 -26.39 6.90 12.16
N MET A 3 -26.01 7.05 13.43
CA MET A 3 -24.59 7.17 13.80
C MET A 3 -23.84 5.98 13.23
N VAL A 4 -22.85 6.23 12.38
CA VAL A 4 -21.90 5.21 11.94
C VAL A 4 -21.05 4.86 13.16
N SER A 5 -21.40 3.79 13.88
CA SER A 5 -20.57 3.33 15.00
C SER A 5 -19.30 2.72 14.43
N VAL A 6 -18.16 3.38 14.63
CA VAL A 6 -16.84 2.78 14.37
C VAL A 6 -16.66 1.65 15.38
N LYS A 7 -16.87 0.41 14.95
CA LYS A 7 -16.61 -0.76 15.79
C LYS A 7 -15.12 -1.08 15.72
N ARG A 8 -14.43 -0.98 16.86
CA ARG A 8 -13.07 -1.51 17.02
C ARG A 8 -13.11 -3.00 16.68
N LEU A 9 -12.43 -3.39 15.61
CA LEU A 9 -12.32 -4.80 15.24
C LEU A 9 -11.46 -5.49 16.30
N LEU A 10 -12.09 -6.32 17.14
CA LEU A 10 -11.39 -7.23 18.03
C LEU A 10 -10.89 -8.44 17.22
N ALA A 11 -9.57 -8.63 17.09
CA ALA A 11 -8.92 -9.91 16.75
C ALA A 11 -7.38 -9.77 16.66
N PRO A 12 -6.59 -10.84 16.94
CA PRO A 12 -6.63 -11.83 18.03
C PRO A 12 -5.44 -11.62 19.02
N ILE A 13 -5.31 -12.54 19.99
CA ILE A 13 -4.25 -12.67 21.01
C ILE A 13 -2.86 -12.73 20.37
N ALA A 14 -1.84 -12.19 21.05
CA ALA A 14 -0.42 -12.23 20.68
C ALA A 14 -0.01 -13.58 20.07
N ILE A 15 0.76 -13.54 18.99
CA ILE A 15 1.27 -14.76 18.35
C ILE A 15 2.27 -15.41 19.32
N PRO A 16 2.12 -16.69 19.69
CA PRO A 16 3.10 -17.37 20.52
C PRO A 16 4.49 -17.31 19.86
N SER A 17 5.48 -16.78 20.57
CA SER A 17 6.85 -16.76 20.07
C SER A 17 7.48 -18.15 20.22
N SER A 18 7.87 -18.77 19.11
CA SER A 18 8.70 -20.00 19.09
C SER A 18 10.14 -19.65 18.72
N THR A 19 11.11 -20.45 19.17
CA THR A 19 12.54 -20.19 18.87
C THR A 19 12.92 -20.53 17.43
N ASN A 20 12.12 -21.34 16.75
CA ASN A 20 12.42 -21.87 15.42
C ASN A 20 11.46 -21.40 14.33
N GLU A 21 10.52 -20.52 14.67
CA GLU A 21 9.50 -19.99 13.77
C GLU A 21 9.64 -18.48 13.67
N ILE A 22 9.26 -17.94 12.52
CA ILE A 22 9.18 -16.51 12.29
C ILE A 22 7.72 -16.11 12.14
N SER A 23 7.28 -15.14 12.92
CA SER A 23 5.97 -14.54 12.77
C SER A 23 6.05 -13.30 11.88
N VAL A 24 5.15 -13.21 10.90
CA VAL A 24 5.12 -12.10 9.92
C VAL A 24 3.73 -11.47 9.92
N MET A 25 3.68 -10.16 10.09
CA MET A 25 2.48 -9.35 9.89
C MET A 25 2.58 -8.62 8.55
N SER A 26 1.49 -8.59 7.77
CA SER A 26 1.39 -7.78 6.55
C SER A 26 0.23 -6.80 6.67
N TYR A 27 0.47 -5.53 6.39
CA TYR A 27 -0.54 -4.49 6.58
C TYR A 27 -0.40 -3.32 5.59
N ASN A 28 -1.37 -3.15 4.68
CA ASN A 28 -1.54 -1.89 3.97
C ASN A 28 -2.21 -0.91 4.94
N VAL A 29 -1.51 0.17 5.29
CA VAL A 29 -1.94 1.07 6.36
C VAL A 29 -2.77 2.26 5.86
N LEU A 30 -2.99 2.36 4.54
CA LEU A 30 -3.51 3.54 3.86
C LEU A 30 -2.61 4.76 4.11
N LEU A 31 -2.06 5.36 3.05
CA LEU A 31 -1.00 6.38 3.16
C LEU A 31 -1.14 7.35 4.36
N PRO A 32 -0.09 7.60 5.17
CA PRO A 32 -0.15 8.61 6.21
C PRO A 32 -0.57 9.96 5.65
N ASN A 33 -1.47 10.63 6.37
CA ASN A 33 -1.99 11.96 6.01
C ASN A 33 -1.47 13.10 6.90
N SER A 34 -0.30 12.89 7.52
CA SER A 34 0.42 13.89 8.31
C SER A 34 1.06 14.99 7.45
N VAL A 35 1.60 14.59 6.29
CA VAL A 35 2.25 15.48 5.31
C VAL A 35 1.70 15.20 3.90
N ASP A 36 1.79 13.94 3.45
CA ASP A 36 1.21 13.47 2.19
C ASP A 36 -0.24 12.96 2.42
N GLY A 37 -0.85 12.20 1.51
CA GLY A 37 -2.01 11.35 1.80
C GLY A 37 -3.32 12.08 2.16
N TRP A 38 -3.37 13.41 2.08
CA TRP A 38 -4.52 14.22 2.48
C TRP A 38 -5.82 13.83 1.76
N TRP A 39 -5.79 13.18 0.59
CA TRP A 39 -7.00 12.74 -0.13
C TRP A 39 -7.63 11.47 0.45
N ASN A 40 -7.02 10.85 1.46
CA ASN A 40 -7.49 9.58 2.02
C ASN A 40 -8.87 9.67 2.68
N TYR A 41 -9.32 10.87 3.08
CA TYR A 41 -10.71 11.06 3.55
C TYR A 41 -11.75 10.63 2.50
N LYS A 42 -11.41 10.71 1.21
CA LYS A 42 -12.28 10.30 0.10
C LYS A 42 -12.49 8.79 0.03
N MET A 43 -11.68 8.01 0.74
CA MET A 43 -11.79 6.55 0.78
C MET A 43 -12.83 6.06 1.80
N TYR A 44 -13.37 6.95 2.64
CA TYR A 44 -14.39 6.63 3.62
C TYR A 44 -15.80 6.90 3.07
N LEU A 45 -16.72 5.95 3.29
CA LEU A 45 -18.13 6.08 2.90
C LEU A 45 -19.06 5.72 4.08
N PRO A 46 -19.95 6.63 4.55
CA PRO A 46 -20.04 8.04 4.13
C PRO A 46 -18.75 8.80 4.43
N PRO A 47 -18.49 9.95 3.75
CA PRO A 47 -17.40 10.83 4.14
C PRO A 47 -17.48 11.10 5.64
N LEU A 48 -16.37 10.91 6.35
CA LEU A 48 -16.34 11.17 7.79
C LEU A 48 -16.53 12.68 7.98
N GLU A 49 -17.59 13.06 8.70
CA GLU A 49 -17.80 14.46 9.08
C GLU A 49 -16.56 14.91 9.86
N SER A 50 -15.74 15.77 9.28
CA SER A 50 -14.67 16.46 10.00
C SER A 50 -15.32 17.49 10.91
N ARG A 51 -15.97 17.01 11.98
CA ARG A 51 -16.31 17.87 13.11
C ARG A 51 -14.96 18.26 13.69
N GLY A 52 -14.61 19.54 13.66
CA GLY A 52 -13.32 20.10 14.11
C GLY A 52 -13.03 19.94 15.61
N ASN A 53 -13.27 18.74 16.14
CA ASN A 53 -12.98 18.27 17.47
C ASN A 53 -11.95 17.12 17.36
N ASP A 54 -11.37 16.74 18.48
CA ASP A 54 -10.34 15.70 18.67
C ASP A 54 -10.66 14.29 18.12
N ASP A 55 -11.80 14.09 17.45
CA ASP A 55 -12.29 12.83 16.89
C ASP A 55 -12.13 12.74 15.36
N ASP A 56 -11.14 13.39 14.74
CA ASP A 56 -10.80 13.13 13.33
C ASP A 56 -10.18 11.74 13.17
N VAL A 57 -11.04 10.73 13.11
CA VAL A 57 -10.64 9.32 12.99
C VAL A 57 -9.96 9.01 11.65
N SER A 58 -10.05 9.92 10.67
CA SER A 58 -9.34 9.84 9.39
C SER A 58 -7.93 10.44 9.46
N GLY A 59 -7.68 11.30 10.45
CA GLY A 59 -6.41 11.95 10.70
C GLY A 59 -5.31 10.97 11.10
N TRP A 60 -4.07 11.27 10.72
CA TRP A 60 -2.94 10.37 10.92
C TRP A 60 -2.70 10.07 12.39
N ALA A 61 -2.81 11.06 13.28
CA ALA A 61 -2.58 10.87 14.71
C ALA A 61 -3.49 9.78 15.29
N TYR A 62 -4.78 9.81 14.97
CA TYR A 62 -5.73 8.79 15.41
C TYR A 62 -5.44 7.42 14.79
N ARG A 63 -5.23 7.37 13.46
CA ARG A 63 -4.93 6.11 12.76
C ARG A 63 -3.62 5.49 13.23
N SER A 64 -2.57 6.30 13.42
CA SER A 64 -1.26 5.87 13.92
C SER A 64 -1.36 5.26 15.31
N ASN A 65 -2.16 5.85 16.20
CA ASN A 65 -2.43 5.24 17.52
C ASN A 65 -3.10 3.87 17.41
N LEU A 66 -4.09 3.70 16.52
CA LEU A 66 -4.71 2.40 16.28
C LEU A 66 -3.75 1.39 15.65
N LEU A 67 -2.87 1.83 14.74
CA LEU A 67 -1.83 1.01 14.13
C LEU A 67 -0.83 0.55 15.20
N ARG A 68 -0.35 1.46 16.04
CA ARG A 68 0.56 1.17 17.16
C ARG A 68 -0.03 0.12 18.09
N GLU A 69 -1.27 0.31 18.54
CA GLU A 69 -1.96 -0.67 19.39
C GLU A 69 -2.09 -2.02 18.68
N ARG A 70 -2.50 -2.04 17.41
CA ARG A 70 -2.72 -3.29 16.68
C ARG A 70 -1.43 -4.05 16.40
N ILE A 71 -0.38 -3.37 15.96
CA ILE A 71 0.93 -3.97 15.71
C ILE A 71 1.50 -4.49 17.02
N GLY A 72 1.43 -3.71 18.10
CA GLY A 72 1.88 -4.14 19.42
C GLY A 72 1.11 -5.32 20.01
N LEU A 73 -0.20 -5.44 19.72
CA LEU A 73 -0.98 -6.61 20.14
C LEU A 73 -0.65 -7.88 19.36
N VAL A 74 -0.36 -7.76 18.06
CA VAL A 74 0.05 -8.90 17.22
C VAL A 74 1.47 -9.35 17.57
N ASP A 75 2.35 -8.39 17.82
CA ASP A 75 3.72 -8.57 18.31
C ASP A 75 4.62 -9.46 17.43
N ALA A 76 4.39 -9.43 16.10
CA ALA A 76 5.14 -10.26 15.15
C ALA A 76 6.66 -9.98 15.16
N ASP A 77 7.48 -10.95 14.75
CA ASP A 77 8.94 -10.78 14.62
C ASP A 77 9.27 -9.81 13.47
N VAL A 78 8.50 -9.88 12.37
CA VAL A 78 8.64 -9.05 11.17
C VAL A 78 7.29 -8.41 10.82
N VAL A 79 7.28 -7.11 10.52
CA VAL A 79 6.09 -6.35 10.11
C VAL A 79 6.34 -5.73 8.73
N CYS A 80 5.56 -6.17 7.75
CA CYS A 80 5.58 -5.70 6.37
C CYS A 80 4.43 -4.71 6.16
N ILE A 81 4.76 -3.43 6.01
CA ILE A 81 3.80 -2.36 5.80
C ILE A 81 3.79 -1.93 4.32
N GLN A 82 2.62 -1.64 3.77
CA GLN A 82 2.45 -1.02 2.44
C GLN A 82 1.83 0.37 2.57
N GLU A 83 2.00 1.19 1.53
CA GLU A 83 1.55 2.59 1.50
C GLU A 83 2.17 3.48 2.57
N VAL A 84 3.48 3.42 2.77
CA VAL A 84 4.17 4.44 3.58
C VAL A 84 4.61 5.61 2.71
N SER A 85 4.64 6.81 3.30
CA SER A 85 5.16 8.02 2.67
C SER A 85 6.66 8.15 2.98
N PRO A 86 7.53 8.36 1.98
CA PRO A 86 8.94 8.64 2.26
C PRO A 86 9.19 10.02 2.87
N GLU A 87 8.25 10.96 2.73
CA GLU A 87 8.41 12.34 3.21
C GLU A 87 8.29 12.46 4.72
N SER A 88 7.47 11.60 5.32
CA SER A 88 7.12 11.61 6.74
C SER A 88 7.41 10.27 7.43
N PHE A 89 8.12 9.36 6.77
CA PHE A 89 8.32 7.98 7.23
C PHE A 89 8.82 7.89 8.68
N GLU A 90 9.91 8.60 8.98
CA GLU A 90 10.56 8.55 10.30
C GLU A 90 9.64 9.05 11.40
N SER A 91 8.94 10.18 11.19
CA SER A 91 8.01 10.72 12.18
C SER A 91 6.73 9.88 12.31
N ASP A 92 6.23 9.36 11.19
CA ASP A 92 4.95 8.63 11.15
C ASP A 92 5.05 7.27 11.83
N PHE A 93 6.21 6.62 11.73
CA PHE A 93 6.45 5.28 12.25
C PHE A 93 7.47 5.25 13.41
N ALA A 94 7.79 6.39 14.03
CA ALA A 94 8.69 6.47 15.19
C ALA A 94 8.30 5.48 16.31
N PHE A 95 7.00 5.32 16.54
CA PHE A 95 6.44 4.38 17.52
C PHE A 95 6.89 2.92 17.33
N MET A 96 7.24 2.51 16.10
CA MET A 96 7.73 1.15 15.84
C MET A 96 9.00 0.86 16.63
N ARG A 97 9.92 1.83 16.68
CA ARG A 97 11.16 1.73 17.45
C ARG A 97 10.95 2.13 18.90
N GLU A 98 10.33 3.28 19.13
CA GLU A 98 10.24 3.91 20.45
C GLU A 98 9.36 3.11 21.42
N ASP A 99 8.27 2.52 20.93
CA ASP A 99 7.28 1.87 21.79
C ASP A 99 7.22 0.35 21.61
N LEU A 100 7.55 -0.17 20.42
CA LEU A 100 7.29 -1.56 20.03
C LEU A 100 8.54 -2.43 19.83
N GLY A 101 9.75 -1.86 19.91
CA GLY A 101 11.01 -2.62 19.83
C GLY A 101 11.37 -3.15 18.44
N TYR A 102 10.81 -2.56 17.38
CA TYR A 102 11.21 -2.82 16.00
C TYR A 102 12.35 -1.88 15.57
N ASP A 103 13.56 -2.16 16.04
CA ASP A 103 14.75 -1.32 15.76
C ASP A 103 15.31 -1.50 14.33
N GLY A 104 14.91 -2.56 13.64
CA GLY A 104 15.31 -2.82 12.27
C GLY A 104 14.25 -2.34 11.29
N VAL A 105 14.65 -1.59 10.27
CA VAL A 105 13.74 -1.13 9.21
C VAL A 105 14.45 -1.03 7.86
N GLU A 106 13.73 -1.41 6.79
CA GLU A 106 14.10 -1.08 5.42
C GLU A 106 12.90 -0.49 4.69
N LEU A 107 13.13 0.66 4.04
CA LEU A 107 12.16 1.34 3.21
C LEU A 107 12.45 1.11 1.73
N PHE A 108 11.43 0.72 0.96
CA PHE A 108 11.57 0.58 -0.48
C PHE A 108 11.93 1.93 -1.13
N ARG A 109 12.91 1.94 -2.04
CA ARG A 109 13.56 3.20 -2.47
C ARG A 109 12.80 4.01 -3.52
N LYS A 110 11.84 3.40 -4.23
CA LYS A 110 11.20 4.02 -5.42
C LYS A 110 9.69 4.11 -5.27
N GLY A 111 9.13 5.12 -5.93
CA GLY A 111 7.69 5.36 -5.93
C GLY A 111 7.24 6.23 -4.75
N ARG A 112 6.00 6.71 -4.85
CA ARG A 112 5.34 7.51 -3.81
C ARG A 112 4.84 6.62 -2.66
N PHE A 113 4.13 5.55 -3.00
CA PHE A 113 3.61 4.56 -2.06
C PHE A 113 4.61 3.42 -1.91
N ARG A 114 5.32 3.38 -0.78
CA ARG A 114 6.42 2.44 -0.58
C ARG A 114 6.02 1.30 0.35
N PRO A 115 6.52 0.09 0.09
CA PRO A 115 6.60 -0.95 1.13
C PRO A 115 7.72 -0.63 2.12
N ALA A 116 7.53 -0.99 3.38
CA ALA A 116 8.55 -0.99 4.42
C ALA A 116 8.52 -2.32 5.17
N THR A 117 9.68 -2.84 5.57
CA THR A 117 9.78 -4.04 6.40
C THR A 117 10.50 -3.68 7.69
N PHE A 118 9.80 -3.83 8.81
CA PHE A 118 10.32 -3.68 10.16
C PHE A 118 10.60 -5.05 10.77
N TRP A 119 11.60 -5.15 11.65
CA TRP A 119 11.88 -6.38 12.40
C TRP A 119 12.46 -6.11 13.78
N LYS A 120 12.22 -7.05 14.69
CA LYS A 120 12.82 -7.05 16.03
C LYS A 120 14.26 -7.53 15.94
N THR A 121 15.23 -6.64 16.13
CA THR A 121 16.65 -7.00 16.12
C THR A 121 17.03 -7.91 17.29
N SER A 122 16.19 -7.99 18.33
CA SER A 122 16.31 -8.96 19.42
C SER A 122 15.99 -10.41 18.99
N ARG A 123 15.32 -10.58 17.85
CA ARG A 123 14.82 -11.88 17.35
C ARG A 123 15.43 -12.27 16.01
N CYS A 124 15.66 -11.30 15.13
CA CYS A 124 16.11 -11.55 13.77
C CYS A 124 17.37 -10.73 13.44
N ASP A 125 18.35 -11.37 12.85
CA ASP A 125 19.49 -10.72 12.19
C ASP A 125 19.25 -10.67 10.68
N LEU A 126 19.50 -9.50 10.09
CA LEU A 126 19.46 -9.33 8.65
C LEU A 126 20.73 -9.93 8.02
N VAL A 127 20.57 -10.93 7.16
CA VAL A 127 21.68 -11.73 6.59
C VAL A 127 22.48 -10.93 5.56
N THR A 128 21.81 -10.04 4.82
CA THR A 128 22.36 -9.31 3.68
C THR A 128 21.57 -8.03 3.46
N PRO A 129 22.17 -6.98 2.86
CA PRO A 129 21.42 -5.81 2.44
C PRO A 129 20.17 -6.20 1.63
N PRO A 130 19.03 -5.51 1.84
CA PRO A 130 17.77 -5.86 1.18
C PRO A 130 17.83 -5.71 -0.33
N VAL A 131 17.02 -6.52 -1.04
CA VAL A 131 16.95 -6.52 -2.50
C VAL A 131 15.66 -5.84 -2.96
N HIS A 132 15.81 -4.77 -3.74
CA HIS A 132 14.70 -4.01 -4.31
C HIS A 132 14.43 -4.43 -5.76
N LYS A 133 13.18 -4.76 -6.08
CA LYS A 133 12.68 -4.99 -7.46
C LYS A 133 11.45 -4.13 -7.72
N ASP A 134 10.89 -4.14 -8.92
CA ASP A 134 9.69 -3.32 -9.21
C ASP A 134 8.57 -3.70 -8.23
N ARG A 135 8.26 -2.79 -7.30
CA ARG A 135 7.20 -2.91 -6.30
C ARG A 135 7.30 -4.09 -5.32
N THR A 136 8.50 -4.68 -5.19
CA THR A 136 8.78 -5.72 -4.18
C THR A 136 10.08 -5.44 -3.43
N LEU A 137 10.05 -5.72 -2.13
CA LEU A 137 11.14 -5.56 -1.19
C LEU A 137 11.45 -6.92 -0.55
N LEU A 138 12.63 -7.46 -0.84
CA LEU A 138 13.10 -8.73 -0.30
C LEU A 138 14.09 -8.51 0.85
N THR A 139 13.77 -9.07 2.00
CA THR A 139 14.63 -9.15 3.19
C THR A 139 14.90 -10.62 3.53
N ALA A 140 16.10 -10.90 4.03
CA ALA A 140 16.52 -12.25 4.42
C ALA A 140 17.01 -12.24 5.86
N PHE A 141 16.46 -13.12 6.70
CA PHE A 141 16.65 -13.12 8.15
C PHE A 141 17.17 -14.46 8.65
N GLN A 142 18.03 -14.42 9.67
CA GLN A 142 18.34 -15.55 10.54
C GLN A 142 17.75 -15.27 11.92
N LEU A 143 17.18 -16.28 12.56
CA LEU A 143 16.66 -16.16 13.93
C LEU A 143 17.82 -16.21 14.92
N LYS A 144 17.79 -15.36 15.94
CA LYS A 144 18.78 -15.37 17.02
C LYS A 144 18.59 -16.61 17.90
N LYS A 145 19.71 -17.25 18.23
CA LYS A 145 19.74 -18.37 19.19
C LYS A 145 19.44 -17.82 20.58
N ILE A 146 18.43 -18.37 21.26
CA ILE A 146 18.21 -18.08 22.67
C ILE A 146 19.16 -18.96 23.48
N GLU A 147 20.14 -18.34 24.15
CA GLU A 147 21.25 -19.03 24.85
C GLU A 147 20.80 -20.06 25.91
N THR A 148 19.56 -19.99 26.39
CA THR A 148 19.05 -20.87 27.46
C THR A 148 18.55 -22.23 26.99
N ILE A 149 18.39 -22.47 25.67
CA ILE A 149 17.89 -23.74 25.14
C ILE A 149 19.01 -24.43 24.36
N SER A 150 19.70 -25.36 25.03
CA SER A 150 20.72 -26.23 24.46
C SER A 150 20.11 -27.32 23.57
N THR A 151 19.28 -26.96 22.59
CA THR A 151 18.88 -27.89 21.53
C THR A 151 19.93 -27.84 20.44
N SER A 152 20.54 -28.99 20.17
CA SER A 152 21.66 -29.24 19.25
C SER A 152 21.39 -28.94 17.77
N GLU A 153 20.25 -28.34 17.42
CA GLU A 153 19.84 -28.07 16.04
C GLU A 153 19.05 -26.75 15.93
N CYS A 154 19.61 -25.63 16.40
CA CYS A 154 19.18 -24.34 15.84
C CYS A 154 19.92 -24.19 14.49
N ASP A 155 19.30 -24.77 13.47
CA ASP A 155 19.75 -24.75 12.08
C ASP A 155 19.86 -23.29 11.63
N ASP A 156 21.02 -22.87 11.13
CA ASP A 156 21.35 -21.48 10.68
C ASP A 156 20.59 -21.11 9.38
N LYS A 157 19.31 -21.46 9.33
CA LYS A 157 18.46 -21.39 8.15
C LYS A 157 17.96 -19.98 7.94
N THR A 158 18.06 -19.53 6.70
CA THR A 158 17.59 -18.22 6.26
C THR A 158 16.09 -18.25 5.96
N TRP A 159 15.36 -17.29 6.53
CA TRP A 159 13.98 -16.96 6.17
C TRP A 159 13.97 -15.79 5.19
N TYR A 160 13.26 -15.93 4.09
CA TYR A 160 13.07 -14.89 3.08
C TYR A 160 11.68 -14.29 3.25
N VAL A 161 11.60 -12.97 3.34
CA VAL A 161 10.32 -12.23 3.40
C VAL A 161 10.28 -11.28 2.21
N LEU A 162 9.34 -11.51 1.31
CA LEU A 162 9.09 -10.69 0.12
C LEU A 162 7.83 -9.85 0.35
N ASN A 163 8.03 -8.57 0.71
CA ASN A 163 6.96 -7.59 0.88
C ASN A 163 6.64 -6.92 -0.46
N CYS A 164 5.37 -6.88 -0.86
CA CYS A 164 4.94 -6.30 -2.12
C CYS A 164 3.86 -5.23 -1.95
N HIS A 165 3.83 -4.29 -2.90
CA HIS A 165 2.65 -3.46 -3.15
C HIS A 165 2.50 -3.36 -4.67
N LEU A 166 1.93 -4.40 -5.28
CA LEU A 166 1.91 -4.60 -6.73
C LEU A 166 1.09 -3.53 -7.45
N GLN A 167 1.20 -3.51 -8.78
CA GLN A 167 0.52 -2.51 -9.59
C GLN A 167 -1.02 -2.59 -9.45
N ALA A 168 -1.63 -1.47 -9.09
CA ALA A 168 -3.09 -1.26 -9.08
C ALA A 168 -3.71 -1.17 -10.48
N GLY A 169 -5.04 -1.35 -10.54
CA GLY A 169 -5.86 -1.22 -11.75
C GLY A 169 -5.81 -2.44 -12.67
N ALA A 170 -6.29 -2.30 -13.91
CA ALA A 170 -6.29 -3.38 -14.92
C ALA A 170 -4.87 -3.63 -15.50
N GLN A 171 -3.96 -4.12 -14.66
CA GLN A 171 -2.53 -4.26 -14.94
C GLN A 171 -2.00 -5.66 -14.62
N ALA A 172 -2.78 -6.69 -14.97
CA ALA A 172 -2.50 -8.10 -14.67
C ALA A 172 -1.09 -8.55 -15.07
N GLY A 173 -0.68 -8.30 -16.33
CA GLY A 173 0.64 -8.69 -16.82
C GLY A 173 1.79 -7.99 -16.09
N ARG A 174 1.57 -6.76 -15.61
CA ARG A 174 2.57 -6.04 -14.80
C ARG A 174 2.68 -6.63 -13.40
N ARG A 175 1.56 -6.96 -12.75
CA ARG A 175 1.59 -7.67 -11.46
C ARG A 175 2.30 -9.02 -11.56
N LEU A 176 1.99 -9.81 -12.58
CA LEU A 176 2.67 -11.09 -12.84
C LEU A 176 4.19 -10.90 -12.99
N ARG A 177 4.63 -9.90 -13.76
CA ARG A 177 6.05 -9.60 -13.90
C ARG A 177 6.70 -9.19 -12.59
N GLN A 178 6.07 -8.31 -11.81
CA GLN A 178 6.59 -7.83 -10.53
C GLN A 178 6.79 -8.96 -9.53
N ILE A 179 5.81 -9.86 -9.41
CA ILE A 179 5.94 -11.02 -8.52
C ILE A 179 6.97 -12.03 -9.03
N ASN A 180 6.99 -12.31 -10.34
CA ASN A 180 7.99 -13.20 -10.95
C ASN A 180 9.43 -12.70 -10.73
N GLU A 181 9.66 -11.39 -10.88
CA GLU A 181 10.96 -10.77 -10.61
C GLU A 181 11.36 -10.86 -9.13
N GLY A 182 10.39 -10.68 -8.22
CA GLY A 182 10.58 -10.85 -6.78
C GLY A 182 10.98 -12.27 -6.39
N ILE A 183 10.23 -13.28 -6.85
CA ILE A 183 10.56 -14.70 -6.59
C ILE A 183 11.90 -15.08 -7.22
N THR A 184 12.18 -14.61 -8.45
CA THR A 184 13.48 -14.81 -9.09
C THR A 184 14.63 -14.21 -8.26
N ALA A 185 14.39 -13.08 -7.60
CA ALA A 185 15.37 -12.46 -6.71
C ALA A 185 15.65 -13.32 -5.47
N VAL A 186 14.63 -13.99 -4.91
CA VAL A 186 14.79 -14.95 -3.79
C VAL A 186 15.75 -16.06 -4.18
N VAL A 187 15.51 -16.74 -5.31
CA VAL A 187 16.36 -17.86 -5.77
C VAL A 187 17.78 -17.39 -6.06
N LYS A 188 17.94 -16.22 -6.70
CA LYS A 188 19.26 -15.62 -6.95
C LYS A 188 19.99 -15.31 -5.65
N LEU A 189 19.28 -14.81 -4.63
CA LEU A 189 19.86 -14.52 -3.33
C LEU A 189 20.26 -15.81 -2.60
N GLY A 190 19.40 -16.83 -2.59
CA GLY A 190 19.73 -18.15 -2.01
C GLY A 190 20.97 -18.76 -2.64
N ARG A 191 21.11 -18.68 -3.97
CA ARG A 191 22.34 -19.11 -4.66
C ARG A 191 23.57 -18.31 -4.23
N LYS A 192 23.44 -16.98 -4.08
CA LYS A 192 24.52 -16.10 -3.62
C LYS A 192 24.94 -16.43 -2.18
N LEU A 193 23.97 -16.75 -1.33
CA LEU A 193 24.18 -17.17 0.06
C LEU A 193 24.63 -18.64 0.19
N LYS A 194 24.76 -19.37 -0.93
CA LYS A 194 25.14 -20.78 -0.99
C LYS A 194 24.21 -21.68 -0.18
N GLU A 195 22.92 -21.35 -0.16
CA GLU A 195 21.89 -22.21 0.41
C GLU A 195 21.91 -23.59 -0.26
N LYS A 196 21.67 -24.64 0.52
CA LYS A 196 21.67 -26.02 0.02
C LYS A 196 20.63 -26.22 -1.09
N ASN A 197 19.43 -25.69 -0.87
CA ASN A 197 18.29 -25.80 -1.79
C ASN A 197 17.73 -24.39 -2.12
N PRO A 198 18.36 -23.62 -3.01
CA PRO A 198 17.96 -22.23 -3.29
C PRO A 198 16.62 -22.11 -4.04
N THR A 199 16.10 -23.21 -4.59
CA THR A 199 14.79 -23.33 -5.25
C THR A 199 13.69 -23.83 -4.32
N ASP A 200 14.03 -24.20 -3.08
CA ASP A 200 13.09 -24.56 -2.01
C ASP A 200 13.36 -23.71 -0.75
N PRO A 201 13.25 -22.36 -0.86
CA PRO A 201 13.53 -21.46 0.24
C PRO A 201 12.39 -21.45 1.27
N ARG A 202 12.74 -21.12 2.52
CA ARG A 202 11.76 -20.69 3.53
C ARG A 202 11.28 -19.28 3.20
N LEU A 203 10.27 -19.20 2.35
CA LEU A 203 9.80 -17.94 1.79
C LEU A 203 8.40 -17.59 2.30
N VAL A 204 8.25 -16.38 2.82
CA VAL A 204 6.96 -15.71 3.03
C VAL A 204 6.82 -14.61 1.98
N VAL A 205 5.77 -14.69 1.18
CA VAL A 205 5.37 -13.62 0.28
C VAL A 205 4.15 -12.94 0.87
N CYS A 206 4.22 -11.63 1.03
CA CYS A 206 3.15 -10.87 1.66
C CYS A 206 3.04 -9.47 1.07
N GLY A 207 1.93 -8.81 1.34
CA GLY A 207 1.68 -7.44 0.95
C GLY A 207 0.39 -7.25 0.19
N ASP A 208 0.29 -6.11 -0.49
CA ASP A 208 -0.87 -5.75 -1.28
C ASP A 208 -0.66 -6.17 -2.74
N PHE A 209 -1.39 -7.21 -3.15
CA PHE A 209 -1.31 -7.76 -4.50
C PHE A 209 -2.10 -6.93 -5.53
N ASN A 210 -2.96 -6.01 -5.09
CA ASN A 210 -3.84 -5.23 -5.96
C ASN A 210 -4.64 -6.12 -6.93
N GLY A 211 -5.08 -7.28 -6.45
CA GLY A 211 -5.78 -8.31 -7.21
C GLY A 211 -6.55 -9.25 -6.28
N SER A 212 -7.53 -9.96 -6.84
CA SER A 212 -8.27 -11.00 -6.12
C SER A 212 -7.46 -12.30 -6.01
N SER A 213 -8.02 -13.31 -5.33
CA SER A 213 -7.49 -14.69 -5.29
C SER A 213 -7.24 -15.28 -6.69
N GLU A 214 -8.04 -14.87 -7.67
CA GLU A 214 -7.95 -15.35 -9.05
C GLU A 214 -7.02 -14.51 -9.93
N CYS A 215 -6.33 -13.50 -9.39
CA CYS A 215 -5.40 -12.72 -10.20
C CYS A 215 -4.17 -13.56 -10.57
N ALA A 216 -3.57 -13.28 -11.72
CA ALA A 216 -2.45 -14.02 -12.26
C ALA A 216 -1.23 -14.03 -11.33
N ALA A 217 -1.05 -13.00 -10.50
CA ALA A 217 0.04 -12.99 -9.53
C ALA A 217 -0.15 -14.03 -8.42
N VAL A 218 -1.39 -14.23 -7.94
CA VAL A 218 -1.73 -15.26 -6.94
C VAL A 218 -1.69 -16.64 -7.57
N ARG A 219 -2.39 -16.81 -8.71
CA ARG A 219 -2.39 -18.09 -9.45
C ARG A 219 -0.98 -18.53 -9.86
N TYR A 220 -0.09 -17.60 -10.22
CA TYR A 220 1.32 -17.91 -10.50
C TYR A 220 2.05 -18.51 -9.29
N LEU A 221 1.74 -18.06 -8.08
CA LEU A 221 2.34 -18.56 -6.85
C LEU A 221 1.76 -19.93 -6.47
N GLU A 222 0.45 -20.12 -6.60
CA GLU A 222 -0.25 -21.35 -6.19
C GLU A 222 -0.18 -22.49 -7.23
N ASP A 223 -0.35 -22.16 -8.51
CA ASP A 223 -0.34 -23.12 -9.62
C ASP A 223 1.08 -23.37 -10.15
N GLY A 224 2.03 -22.49 -9.80
CA GLY A 224 3.42 -22.57 -10.24
C GLY A 224 3.65 -22.16 -11.70
N SER A 225 2.61 -21.92 -12.49
CA SER A 225 2.76 -21.29 -13.80
C SER A 225 1.53 -20.51 -14.26
N ILE A 226 1.77 -19.56 -15.17
CA ILE A 226 0.74 -18.86 -15.93
C ILE A 226 1.05 -19.02 -17.41
N ASN A 227 0.12 -19.62 -18.15
CA ASN A 227 0.23 -19.82 -19.60
C ASN A 227 -0.35 -18.62 -20.39
N THR A 228 -0.27 -18.70 -21.72
CA THR A 228 -0.72 -17.64 -22.63
C THR A 228 -2.24 -17.46 -22.67
N ASP A 229 -2.97 -18.48 -22.25
CA ASP A 229 -4.43 -18.55 -22.32
C ASP A 229 -5.07 -17.99 -21.04
N PHE A 230 -4.26 -17.65 -20.03
CA PHE A 230 -4.73 -17.01 -18.82
C PHE A 230 -5.22 -15.58 -19.10
N ILE A 231 -6.50 -15.33 -18.80
CA ILE A 231 -7.18 -14.06 -19.02
C ILE A 231 -7.50 -13.41 -17.68
N GLU A 232 -7.16 -12.13 -17.54
CA GLU A 232 -7.53 -11.31 -16.39
C GLU A 232 -7.99 -9.94 -16.90
N TYR A 233 -9.10 -9.42 -16.37
CA TYR A 233 -9.73 -8.19 -16.87
C TYR A 233 -10.02 -8.21 -18.39
N GLY A 234 -10.32 -9.38 -18.94
CA GLY A 234 -10.66 -9.55 -20.36
C GLY A 234 -9.47 -9.51 -21.32
N GLY A 235 -8.23 -9.45 -20.82
CA GLY A 235 -7.01 -9.49 -21.63
C GLY A 235 -6.08 -10.64 -21.28
N SER A 236 -5.30 -11.11 -22.25
CA SER A 236 -4.22 -12.06 -21.99
C SER A 236 -3.14 -11.42 -21.12
N VAL A 237 -2.71 -12.15 -20.09
CA VAL A 237 -1.77 -11.65 -19.09
C VAL A 237 -0.32 -11.72 -19.58
N THR A 238 0.01 -12.73 -20.39
CA THR A 238 1.38 -12.98 -20.85
C THR A 238 1.40 -13.57 -22.26
N SER A 239 2.40 -13.18 -23.06
CA SER A 239 2.62 -13.73 -24.41
C SER A 239 3.45 -15.02 -24.41
N LYS A 240 3.98 -15.42 -23.24
CA LYS A 240 4.74 -16.67 -23.05
C LYS A 240 4.46 -17.24 -21.67
N GLU A 241 4.50 -18.56 -21.55
CA GLU A 241 4.37 -19.22 -20.25
C GLU A 241 5.41 -18.67 -19.25
N LYS A 242 4.94 -18.37 -18.04
CA LYS A 242 5.76 -17.98 -16.89
C LYS A 242 5.69 -19.08 -15.86
N LYS A 243 6.79 -19.80 -15.66
CA LYS A 243 6.94 -20.80 -14.60
C LYS A 243 7.63 -20.20 -13.39
N ILE A 244 7.20 -20.61 -12.21
CA ILE A 244 7.84 -20.25 -10.96
C ILE A 244 9.21 -20.94 -10.87
N PRO A 245 10.28 -20.23 -10.45
CA PRO A 245 11.61 -20.82 -10.33
C PRO A 245 11.79 -21.54 -8.99
N LEU A 246 10.71 -22.10 -8.42
CA LEU A 246 10.71 -22.84 -7.17
C LEU A 246 10.39 -24.32 -7.46
N ASP A 247 10.88 -25.21 -6.60
CA ASP A 247 10.60 -26.65 -6.71
C ASP A 247 9.15 -26.97 -6.29
N ASN A 248 8.61 -26.17 -5.36
CA ASN A 248 7.26 -26.29 -4.84
C ASN A 248 6.47 -25.00 -5.09
N THR A 249 5.15 -25.12 -5.24
CA THR A 249 4.24 -23.98 -5.27
C THR A 249 3.99 -23.44 -3.87
N MET A 250 3.44 -22.23 -3.79
CA MET A 250 3.11 -21.58 -2.53
C MET A 250 1.68 -21.87 -2.11
N ILE A 251 1.43 -21.76 -0.81
CA ILE A 251 0.11 -21.93 -0.22
C ILE A 251 -0.34 -20.57 0.33
N ASP A 252 -1.55 -20.15 0.00
CA ASP A 252 -2.18 -19.01 0.66
C ASP A 252 -2.62 -19.41 2.07
N VAL A 253 -1.83 -19.01 3.08
CA VAL A 253 -2.12 -19.30 4.49
C VAL A 253 -3.45 -18.69 4.91
N ALA A 254 -3.88 -17.56 4.33
CA ALA A 254 -5.13 -16.89 4.72
C ALA A 254 -6.38 -17.62 4.21
N SER A 255 -6.26 -18.47 3.20
CA SER A 255 -7.37 -19.26 2.64
C SER A 255 -7.50 -20.66 3.25
N LEU A 256 -6.57 -21.05 4.13
CA LEU A 256 -6.57 -22.37 4.78
C LEU A 256 -7.82 -22.57 5.65
N PRO A 257 -8.68 -23.57 5.32
CA PRO A 257 -9.90 -23.84 6.08
C PRO A 257 -9.65 -24.11 7.57
N GLU A 258 -8.51 -24.72 7.90
CA GLU A 258 -8.13 -25.12 9.26
C GLU A 258 -7.94 -23.93 10.19
N LEU A 259 -7.65 -22.74 9.66
CA LEU A 259 -7.53 -21.54 10.48
C LEU A 259 -8.90 -21.04 10.96
N GLY A 260 -9.99 -21.39 10.28
CA GLY A 260 -11.35 -20.93 10.62
C GLY A 260 -11.49 -19.42 10.70
N ARG A 261 -10.54 -18.66 10.13
CA ARG A 261 -10.49 -17.20 10.20
C ARG A 261 -11.22 -16.63 8.99
N PRO A 262 -12.18 -15.72 9.17
CA PRO A 262 -12.70 -14.97 8.04
C PRO A 262 -11.57 -14.15 7.41
N ALA A 263 -11.64 -13.94 6.10
CA ALA A 263 -10.71 -13.05 5.40
C ALA A 263 -10.60 -11.70 6.14
N PRO A 264 -9.40 -11.12 6.25
CA PRO A 264 -9.23 -9.86 6.96
C PRO A 264 -10.11 -8.77 6.34
N PRO A 265 -10.72 -7.89 7.16
CA PRO A 265 -11.49 -6.77 6.66
C PRO A 265 -10.65 -5.94 5.69
N THR A 266 -11.01 -5.99 4.41
CA THR A 266 -10.27 -5.36 3.32
C THR A 266 -11.13 -4.29 2.70
N LEU A 267 -10.65 -3.05 2.70
CA LEU A 267 -11.30 -1.97 1.97
C LEU A 267 -10.91 -2.08 0.49
N VAL A 268 -11.86 -2.52 -0.35
CA VAL A 268 -11.67 -2.54 -1.79
C VAL A 268 -12.12 -1.20 -2.34
N VAL A 269 -11.15 -0.34 -2.68
CA VAL A 269 -11.44 0.93 -3.36
C VAL A 269 -11.35 0.71 -4.88
N PRO A 270 -12.39 1.05 -5.66
CA PRO A 270 -12.29 1.01 -7.10
C PRO A 270 -11.22 2.00 -7.57
N GLU A 271 -10.40 1.58 -8.54
CA GLU A 271 -9.37 2.43 -9.12
C GLU A 271 -10.05 3.58 -9.90
N LEU A 272 -9.95 4.81 -9.37
CA LEU A 272 -10.69 5.96 -9.91
C LEU A 272 -10.01 6.60 -11.13
N ILE A 273 -8.69 6.52 -11.27
CA ILE A 273 -7.96 7.26 -12.31
C ILE A 273 -8.29 6.70 -13.70
N SER A 274 -8.44 5.39 -13.86
CA SER A 274 -8.88 4.79 -15.13
C SER A 274 -10.30 5.19 -15.55
N LEU A 275 -11.16 5.58 -14.60
CA LEU A 275 -12.47 6.17 -14.90
C LEU A 275 -12.35 7.64 -15.33
N MET A 276 -11.28 8.31 -14.90
CA MET A 276 -11.02 9.71 -15.18
C MET A 276 -10.27 9.95 -16.48
N VAL A 277 -9.53 8.95 -17.01
CA VAL A 277 -8.76 9.08 -18.25
C VAL A 277 -9.39 8.30 -19.42
N ASN A 278 -9.06 8.70 -20.65
CA ASN A 278 -9.41 7.91 -21.83
C ASN A 278 -8.74 6.54 -21.77
N LYS A 279 -9.50 5.49 -22.10
CA LYS A 279 -9.03 4.10 -22.12
C LYS A 279 -7.84 3.88 -23.06
N ASP A 280 -7.73 4.71 -24.10
CA ASP A 280 -6.66 4.62 -25.11
C ASP A 280 -5.35 5.29 -24.64
N THR A 281 -5.34 5.88 -23.44
CA THR A 281 -4.17 6.53 -22.87
C THR A 281 -3.68 5.81 -21.62
N LYS A 282 -2.36 5.78 -21.45
CA LYS A 282 -1.77 5.28 -20.21
C LYS A 282 -1.94 6.32 -19.11
N ALA A 283 -2.83 6.02 -18.16
CA ALA A 283 -3.21 6.88 -17.04
C ALA A 283 -2.04 7.55 -16.29
N PHE A 284 -0.87 6.91 -16.25
CA PHE A 284 0.29 7.39 -15.48
C PHE A 284 1.47 7.90 -16.33
N GLU A 285 1.44 7.74 -17.65
CA GLU A 285 2.53 8.20 -18.54
C GLU A 285 2.12 9.43 -19.36
N SER A 286 0.88 9.48 -19.83
CA SER A 286 0.36 10.59 -20.65
C SER A 286 -1.16 10.69 -20.49
N PRO A 287 -1.65 11.09 -19.30
CA PRO A 287 -3.08 11.10 -19.02
C PRO A 287 -3.80 12.07 -19.93
N ARG A 288 -4.83 11.60 -20.64
CA ARG A 288 -5.85 12.47 -21.24
C ARG A 288 -7.16 12.21 -20.55
N LEU A 289 -7.79 13.26 -20.02
CA LEU A 289 -9.08 13.16 -19.35
C LEU A 289 -10.12 12.54 -20.29
N SER A 290 -11.00 11.71 -19.73
CA SER A 290 -12.10 11.11 -20.47
C SER A 290 -13.07 12.17 -20.98
N THR A 291 -13.74 11.91 -22.11
CA THR A 291 -14.77 12.81 -22.64
C THR A 291 -15.90 13.05 -21.64
N ASP A 292 -16.27 12.02 -20.86
CA ASP A 292 -17.24 12.14 -19.77
C ASP A 292 -16.73 13.08 -18.67
N LEU A 293 -15.48 12.93 -18.23
CA LEU A 293 -14.92 13.80 -17.20
C LEU A 293 -14.80 15.25 -17.68
N VAL A 294 -14.36 15.47 -18.92
CA VAL A 294 -14.35 16.80 -19.54
C VAL A 294 -15.76 17.40 -19.60
N ALA A 295 -16.78 16.60 -19.97
CA ALA A 295 -18.15 17.05 -19.99
C ALA A 295 -18.66 17.41 -18.58
N ARG A 296 -18.28 16.66 -17.55
CA ARG A 296 -18.57 16.99 -16.14
C ARG A 296 -17.92 18.31 -15.74
N PHE A 297 -16.63 18.51 -16.05
CA PHE A 297 -15.96 19.77 -15.79
C PHE A 297 -16.60 20.95 -16.51
N ARG A 298 -17.02 20.78 -17.76
CA ARG A 298 -17.79 21.83 -18.48
C ARG A 298 -19.12 22.15 -17.81
N ARG A 299 -19.85 21.15 -17.32
CA ARG A 299 -21.11 21.38 -16.58
C ARG A 299 -20.87 22.15 -15.29
N ILE A 300 -19.87 21.75 -14.51
CA ILE A 300 -19.46 22.44 -13.28
C ILE A 300 -19.09 23.89 -13.62
N TYR A 301 -18.18 24.08 -14.59
CA TYR A 301 -17.76 25.40 -15.03
C TYR A 301 -18.95 26.28 -15.43
N ASN A 302 -19.84 25.78 -16.29
CA ASN A 302 -21.01 26.54 -16.75
C ASN A 302 -22.02 26.87 -15.65
N GLN A 303 -22.09 26.02 -14.62
CA GLN A 303 -22.95 26.22 -13.46
C GLN A 303 -22.41 27.32 -12.54
N PHE A 304 -21.09 27.40 -12.36
CA PHE A 304 -20.47 28.33 -11.43
C PHE A 304 -19.98 29.63 -12.06
N ALA A 305 -19.53 29.62 -13.32
CA ALA A 305 -19.02 30.81 -14.00
C ALA A 305 -20.11 31.90 -14.10
N SER A 306 -19.97 32.93 -13.28
CA SER A 306 -20.93 34.03 -13.19
C SER A 306 -20.50 35.28 -13.96
N SER A 307 -19.21 35.43 -14.24
CA SER A 307 -18.67 36.53 -15.04
C SER A 307 -18.79 36.23 -16.54
N VAL A 308 -19.18 37.23 -17.32
CA VAL A 308 -19.32 37.13 -18.79
C VAL A 308 -18.63 38.33 -19.41
N SER A 309 -17.66 38.10 -20.28
CA SER A 309 -17.00 39.18 -21.05
C SER A 309 -17.87 39.67 -22.21
N GLU A 310 -17.47 40.77 -22.83
CA GLU A 310 -18.20 41.42 -23.93
C GLU A 310 -18.41 40.51 -25.15
N ASP A 311 -17.52 39.54 -25.37
CA ASP A 311 -17.62 38.50 -26.41
C ASP A 311 -18.53 37.32 -26.02
N GLY A 312 -19.15 37.36 -24.83
CA GLY A 312 -20.00 36.30 -24.31
C GLY A 312 -19.24 35.15 -23.65
N THR A 313 -17.91 35.23 -23.51
CA THR A 313 -17.13 34.18 -22.84
C THR A 313 -17.41 34.19 -21.34
N LYS A 314 -17.87 33.05 -20.82
CA LYS A 314 -18.05 32.86 -19.37
C LYS A 314 -16.72 32.62 -18.68
N THR A 315 -16.52 33.24 -17.52
CA THR A 315 -15.35 33.07 -16.64
C THR A 315 -15.78 32.83 -15.20
N MET A 316 -15.06 31.97 -14.48
CA MET A 316 -15.22 31.83 -13.03
C MET A 316 -14.43 32.94 -12.34
N THR A 317 -15.10 33.69 -11.48
CA THR A 317 -14.46 34.62 -10.54
C THR A 317 -13.87 33.86 -9.35
N CYS A 318 -13.07 34.53 -8.51
CA CYS A 318 -12.60 33.96 -7.25
C CYS A 318 -13.77 33.46 -6.37
N ALA A 319 -14.86 34.24 -6.30
CA ALA A 319 -16.05 33.88 -5.53
C ALA A 319 -16.76 32.64 -6.11
N ASP A 320 -16.76 32.46 -7.44
CA ASP A 320 -17.34 31.27 -8.09
C ASP A 320 -16.54 30.02 -7.75
N VAL A 321 -15.21 30.12 -7.76
CA VAL A 321 -14.32 29.01 -7.39
C VAL A 321 -14.46 28.69 -5.91
N GLU A 322 -14.50 29.71 -5.04
CA GLU A 322 -14.71 29.53 -3.61
C GLU A 322 -16.04 28.83 -3.33
N LYS A 323 -17.12 29.26 -3.97
CA LYS A 323 -18.44 28.61 -3.88
C LYS A 323 -18.40 27.16 -4.34
N TRP A 324 -17.73 26.87 -5.46
CA TRP A 324 -17.56 25.50 -5.93
C TRP A 324 -16.80 24.66 -4.91
N LEU A 325 -15.70 25.17 -4.37
CA LEU A 325 -14.88 24.49 -3.37
C LEU A 325 -15.64 24.24 -2.06
N ILE A 326 -16.44 25.19 -1.59
CA ILE A 326 -17.35 24.98 -0.44
C ILE A 326 -18.31 23.83 -0.74
N ILE A 327 -18.88 23.75 -1.95
CA ILE A 327 -19.84 22.69 -2.29
C ILE A 327 -19.19 21.31 -2.34
N ILE A 328 -17.92 21.20 -2.76
CA ILE A 328 -17.24 19.90 -2.86
C ILE A 328 -16.43 19.51 -1.61
N ASN A 329 -16.07 20.47 -0.76
CA ASN A 329 -15.21 20.28 0.40
C ASN A 329 -15.83 20.75 1.74
N ASP A 330 -17.10 21.19 1.72
CA ASP A 330 -17.87 21.83 2.81
C ASP A 330 -17.33 23.19 3.31
N PHE A 331 -16.02 23.45 3.18
CA PHE A 331 -15.40 24.73 3.55
C PHE A 331 -14.16 25.04 2.69
N VAL A 332 -13.80 26.33 2.66
CA VAL A 332 -12.65 26.88 1.94
C VAL A 332 -11.35 26.61 2.71
N GLY A 333 -10.24 26.36 2.01
CA GLY A 333 -8.94 26.14 2.65
C GLY A 333 -8.53 24.67 2.83
N ARG A 334 -9.37 23.71 2.40
CA ARG A 334 -9.08 22.27 2.46
C ARG A 334 -8.71 21.69 1.09
N GLY A 335 -7.76 20.76 1.07
CA GLY A 335 -7.43 19.93 -0.11
C GLY A 335 -6.51 20.60 -1.15
N THR A 336 -5.94 19.81 -2.08
CA THR A 336 -5.14 20.40 -3.18
C THR A 336 -6.00 21.08 -4.23
N GLU A 337 -7.29 20.78 -4.31
CA GLU A 337 -8.22 21.45 -5.22
C GLU A 337 -8.29 22.95 -4.89
N PHE A 338 -8.39 23.29 -3.60
CA PHE A 338 -8.28 24.69 -3.16
C PHE A 338 -6.88 25.24 -3.42
N ARG A 339 -5.81 24.56 -3.01
CA ARG A 339 -4.44 25.08 -3.18
C ARG A 339 -4.06 25.29 -4.65
N ASN A 340 -4.45 24.38 -5.53
CA ASN A 340 -4.18 24.49 -6.97
C ASN A 340 -5.05 25.57 -7.60
N ALA A 341 -6.34 25.63 -7.26
CA ALA A 341 -7.20 26.69 -7.78
C ALA A 341 -6.76 28.07 -7.29
N ALA A 342 -6.38 28.19 -6.01
CA ALA A 342 -5.84 29.42 -5.43
C ALA A 342 -4.53 29.83 -6.14
N LYS A 343 -3.59 28.91 -6.37
CA LYS A 343 -2.35 29.17 -7.12
C LYS A 343 -2.60 29.68 -8.54
N GLU A 344 -3.49 29.04 -9.29
CA GLU A 344 -3.89 29.49 -10.64
C GLU A 344 -4.58 30.86 -10.61
N MET A 345 -5.20 31.24 -9.49
CA MET A 345 -5.80 32.56 -9.27
C MET A 345 -4.81 33.59 -8.69
N GLY A 346 -3.51 33.27 -8.67
CA GLY A 346 -2.45 34.19 -8.24
C GLY A 346 -2.22 34.26 -6.73
N TRP A 347 -2.80 33.34 -5.94
CA TRP A 347 -2.47 33.21 -4.53
C TRP A 347 -1.04 32.65 -4.37
N ARG A 348 -0.24 33.32 -3.54
CA ARG A 348 1.10 32.86 -3.13
C ARG A 348 1.04 32.39 -1.68
N ASP A 349 1.77 31.31 -1.39
CA ASP A 349 1.84 30.79 -0.03
C ASP A 349 2.52 31.85 0.86
N PRO A 350 2.00 32.18 2.06
CA PRO A 350 2.63 33.18 2.93
C PRO A 350 4.09 32.87 3.27
N ALA A 351 4.51 31.60 3.14
CA ALA A 351 5.88 31.16 3.34
C ALA A 351 6.83 31.43 2.16
N GLU A 352 6.33 31.71 0.95
CA GLU A 352 7.16 32.02 -0.22
C GLU A 352 7.75 33.45 -0.16
N ASP A 353 7.13 34.34 0.62
CA ASP A 353 7.63 35.71 0.83
C ASP A 353 8.63 35.84 1.99
N GLN A 354 9.09 34.72 2.57
CA GLN A 354 10.07 34.67 3.68
C GLN A 354 11.38 33.92 3.37
N ASN A 355 11.75 33.75 2.09
CA ASN A 355 13.09 33.28 1.70
C ASN A 355 13.79 34.26 0.75
#